data_AF-A0A1F6FLE5-F1
#
_entry.id   AF-A0A1F6FLE5-F1
#
_cell.length_a   1.000
_cell.length_b   1.000
_cell.length_c   1.000
_cell.angle_alpha   90.00
_cell.angle_beta   90.00
_cell.angle_gamma   90.00
#
_symmetry.space_group_name_H-M   'P 1'
#
loop_
_entity.id
_entity.type
_entity.pdbx_description
1 polymer ?
#
loop_
_entity_poly.entity_id
_entity_poly.type
_entity_poly.pdbx_seq_one_letter_code
_entity_poly.pdbx_strand_id
1 'polypeptide(L)'
;MNANLWRKTVLFLVLLFFAPASLFAEGVNAGFPPQSVWVSNTSASAGETIEIFTAVYNGSADEFAGTVVFNVDGKKVGAKSFELSDGASELVSVEWRATAGEHSIVATIEGSSGAVAQKETAAIKIIVAESPPTPIRDATVAASEILAEATSAAVPVISNVANITYELIESLRLDAISRLERMAADTISMQEDLVTPSIAGTSTSAVMGFSESASSTPSALSQMIHVATAVALVALKSRVLFYPLFILSLFVILYLLFRWATKRPRVRY
;
A
#
# COMPACT_ATOMS: atom_id res chain seq x y z
N MET A 1 75.30 16.84 -6.18
CA MET A 1 74.24 15.96 -5.62
C MET A 1 74.53 14.54 -6.08
N ASN A 2 74.75 13.61 -5.15
CA ASN A 2 75.32 12.30 -5.47
C ASN A 2 74.30 11.45 -6.24
N ALA A 3 74.59 11.04 -7.49
CA ALA A 3 73.64 10.33 -8.35
C ALA A 3 73.13 9.01 -7.72
N ASN A 4 73.95 8.40 -6.87
CA ASN A 4 73.59 7.22 -6.09
C ASN A 4 72.60 7.50 -4.96
N LEU A 5 72.58 8.71 -4.39
CA LEU A 5 71.55 9.09 -3.42
C LEU A 5 70.22 9.24 -4.14
N TRP A 6 70.18 9.97 -5.26
CA TRP A 6 68.93 10.23 -5.99
C TRP A 6 68.25 8.95 -6.49
N ARG A 7 69.01 7.99 -7.04
CA ARG A 7 68.47 6.66 -7.42
C ARG A 7 67.88 5.90 -6.24
N LYS A 8 68.52 5.95 -5.07
CA LYS A 8 68.02 5.29 -3.86
C LYS A 8 66.75 5.96 -3.34
N THR A 9 66.68 7.29 -3.38
CA THR A 9 65.47 8.02 -2.96
C THR A 9 64.30 7.75 -3.89
N VAL A 10 64.53 7.72 -5.21
CA VAL A 10 63.47 7.41 -6.20
C VAL A 10 62.99 5.97 -6.05
N LEU A 11 63.90 5.01 -5.86
CA LEU A 11 63.54 3.60 -5.67
C LEU A 11 62.75 3.36 -4.38
N PHE A 12 63.12 4.05 -3.29
CA PHE A 12 62.38 4.01 -2.03
C PHE A 12 60.97 4.60 -2.17
N LEU A 13 60.82 5.69 -2.92
CA LEU A 13 59.53 6.37 -3.12
C LEU A 13 58.59 5.54 -4.02
N VAL A 14 59.14 4.86 -5.03
CA VAL A 14 58.38 3.89 -5.86
C VAL A 14 57.95 2.67 -5.04
N LEU A 15 58.81 2.17 -4.15
CA LEU A 15 58.46 1.06 -3.27
C LEU A 15 57.34 1.45 -2.28
N LEU A 16 57.35 2.69 -1.77
CA LEU A 16 56.29 3.21 -0.91
C LEU A 16 54.95 3.36 -1.66
N PHE A 17 54.99 3.69 -2.95
CA PHE A 17 53.80 3.81 -3.79
C PHE A 17 53.21 2.45 -4.21
N PHE A 18 54.05 1.40 -4.25
CA PHE A 18 53.64 0.02 -4.53
C PHE A 18 53.40 -0.82 -3.26
N ALA A 19 53.54 -0.25 -2.07
CA ALA A 19 53.13 -0.92 -0.86
C ALA A 19 51.62 -1.20 -0.97
N PRO A 20 51.17 -2.46 -0.91
CA PRO A 20 49.75 -2.77 -0.93
C PRO A 20 49.12 -2.05 0.26
N ALA A 21 48.24 -1.09 -0.02
CA ALA A 21 47.36 -0.54 0.98
C ALA A 21 46.40 -1.68 1.35
N SER A 22 46.76 -2.45 2.37
CA SER A 22 45.84 -3.36 3.04
C SER A 22 44.75 -2.50 3.66
N LEU A 23 43.71 -2.21 2.89
CA LEU A 23 42.45 -1.71 3.42
C LEU A 23 41.94 -2.83 4.31
N PHE A 24 42.07 -2.66 5.63
CA PHE A 24 41.32 -3.46 6.58
C PHE A 24 39.85 -3.17 6.29
N ALA A 25 39.17 -4.10 5.64
CA ALA A 25 37.72 -4.10 5.61
C ALA A 25 37.29 -4.12 7.09
N GLU A 26 36.64 -3.04 7.54
CA GLU A 26 35.93 -3.06 8.80
C GLU A 26 35.01 -4.29 8.76
N GLY A 27 35.16 -5.19 9.74
CA GLY A 27 34.43 -6.44 9.75
C GLY A 27 32.94 -6.17 9.57
N VAL A 28 32.33 -6.83 8.59
CA VAL A 28 30.91 -6.65 8.30
C VAL A 28 30.13 -7.19 9.49
N ASN A 29 29.49 -6.29 10.21
CA ASN A 29 29.19 -6.50 11.62
C ASN A 29 27.68 -6.70 11.77
N ALA A 30 27.24 -7.77 12.43
CA ALA A 30 25.82 -8.06 12.64
C ALA A 30 25.30 -7.42 13.95
N GLY A 31 24.02 -7.05 14.00
CA GLY A 31 23.41 -6.49 15.21
C GLY A 31 22.40 -5.38 14.92
N PHE A 32 22.39 -4.35 15.77
CA PHE A 32 21.48 -3.22 15.64
C PHE A 32 22.05 -2.11 14.74
N PRO A 33 21.23 -1.53 13.84
CA PRO A 33 21.62 -0.31 13.13
C PRO A 33 21.69 0.90 14.08
N PRO A 34 22.34 2.00 13.67
CA PRO A 34 22.32 3.26 14.42
C PRO A 34 20.88 3.76 14.61
N GLN A 35 20.52 4.14 15.85
CA GLN A 35 19.16 4.62 16.21
C GLN A 35 18.03 3.67 15.80
N SER A 36 18.06 2.47 16.38
CA SER A 36 17.23 1.34 15.96
C SER A 36 16.02 1.07 16.85
N VAL A 37 15.65 1.94 17.80
CA VAL A 37 14.44 1.75 18.62
C VAL A 37 13.48 2.90 18.41
N TRP A 38 12.22 2.56 18.20
CA TRP A 38 11.12 3.52 18.10
C TRP A 38 9.82 2.90 18.64
N VAL A 39 8.83 3.75 18.88
CA VAL A 39 7.52 3.36 19.42
C VAL A 39 6.41 3.74 18.43
N SER A 40 5.28 3.03 18.48
CA SER A 40 4.12 3.32 17.63
C SER A 40 3.48 4.68 17.93
N ASN A 41 3.47 5.11 19.19
CA ASN A 41 2.86 6.36 19.62
C ASN A 41 3.67 6.99 20.76
N THR A 42 4.18 8.20 20.55
CA THR A 42 4.97 8.96 21.52
C THR A 42 4.11 9.83 22.45
N SER A 43 2.82 10.01 22.15
CA SER A 43 1.87 10.81 22.94
C SER A 43 0.77 9.94 23.56
N ALA A 44 1.06 8.67 23.82
CA ALA A 44 0.12 7.76 24.44
C ALA A 44 -0.21 8.18 25.89
N SER A 45 -1.41 7.82 26.34
CA SER A 45 -1.84 8.01 27.73
C SER A 45 -1.54 6.77 28.58
N ALA A 46 -1.40 6.95 29.89
CA ALA A 46 -1.20 5.83 30.80
C ALA A 46 -2.32 4.78 30.68
N GLY A 47 -1.96 3.50 30.54
CA GLY A 47 -2.88 2.40 30.33
C GLY A 47 -3.13 2.03 28.86
N GLU A 48 -2.64 2.81 27.91
CA GLU A 48 -2.65 2.43 26.49
C GLU A 48 -1.58 1.39 26.18
N THR A 49 -1.78 0.62 25.12
CA THR A 49 -0.80 -0.36 24.63
C THR A 49 -0.01 0.27 23.49
N ILE A 50 1.31 0.34 23.65
CA ILE A 50 2.26 0.88 22.68
C ILE A 50 3.08 -0.29 22.14
N GLU A 51 3.38 -0.28 20.84
CA GLU A 51 4.32 -1.23 20.25
C GLU A 51 5.72 -0.60 20.21
N ILE A 52 6.71 -1.34 20.70
CA ILE A 52 8.12 -0.98 20.65
C ILE A 52 8.75 -1.78 19.52
N PHE A 53 9.46 -1.12 18.62
CA PHE A 53 10.07 -1.72 17.44
C PHE A 53 11.58 -1.59 17.48
N THR A 54 12.25 -2.57 16.87
CA THR A 54 13.65 -2.46 16.49
C THR A 54 13.95 -3.22 15.22
N ALA A 55 14.99 -2.81 14.50
CA ALA A 55 15.52 -3.55 13.35
C ALA A 55 16.80 -4.27 13.75
N VAL A 56 16.96 -5.51 13.30
CA VAL A 56 18.21 -6.28 13.41
C VAL A 56 18.69 -6.60 12.01
N TYR A 57 19.99 -6.53 11.77
CA TYR A 57 20.58 -6.90 10.49
C TYR A 57 21.77 -7.84 10.65
N ASN A 58 21.98 -8.68 9.64
CA ASN A 58 23.14 -9.53 9.51
C ASN A 58 24.02 -8.99 8.38
N GLY A 59 25.17 -8.41 8.74
CA GLY A 59 26.18 -8.00 7.76
C GLY A 59 27.16 -9.12 7.40
N SER A 60 27.18 -10.22 8.15
CA SER A 60 28.17 -11.28 7.98
C SER A 60 27.70 -12.35 6.98
N ALA A 61 28.65 -13.10 6.43
CA ALA A 61 28.38 -14.20 5.51
C ALA A 61 27.78 -15.44 6.21
N ASP A 62 27.89 -15.51 7.54
CA ASP A 62 27.37 -16.61 8.35
C ASP A 62 25.94 -16.31 8.83
N GLU A 63 25.20 -17.36 9.18
CA GLU A 63 23.86 -17.22 9.76
C GLU A 63 23.91 -16.58 11.16
N PHE A 64 23.07 -15.57 11.36
CA PHE A 64 23.01 -14.80 12.60
C PHE A 64 21.67 -15.00 13.30
N ALA A 65 21.69 -15.69 14.43
CA ALA A 65 20.52 -15.96 15.24
C ALA A 65 20.72 -15.40 16.66
N GLY A 66 19.62 -15.08 17.32
CA GLY A 66 19.64 -14.58 18.69
C GLY A 66 18.25 -14.22 19.21
N THR A 67 18.20 -13.53 20.33
CA THR A 67 16.96 -13.02 20.91
C THR A 67 17.08 -11.54 21.21
N VAL A 68 16.19 -10.74 20.64
CA VAL A 68 16.03 -9.34 21.03
C VAL A 68 15.20 -9.29 22.30
N VAL A 69 15.71 -8.59 23.31
CA VAL A 69 15.05 -8.32 24.59
C VAL A 69 14.81 -6.83 24.70
N PHE A 70 13.56 -6.44 24.94
CA PHE A 70 13.19 -5.04 25.14
C PHE A 70 13.08 -4.76 26.64
N ASN A 71 13.67 -3.66 27.07
CA ASN A 71 13.67 -3.18 28.44
C ASN A 71 13.11 -1.75 28.51
N VAL A 72 12.22 -1.52 29.48
CA VAL A 72 11.73 -0.18 29.84
C VAL A 72 12.13 0.09 31.27
N ASP A 73 12.87 1.18 31.51
CA ASP A 73 13.46 1.54 32.81
C ASP A 73 14.25 0.40 33.46
N GLY A 74 14.97 -0.36 32.64
CA GLY A 74 15.76 -1.52 33.08
C GLY A 74 14.93 -2.77 33.40
N LYS A 75 13.63 -2.78 33.15
CA LYS A 75 12.76 -3.96 33.30
C LYS A 75 12.43 -4.57 31.95
N LYS A 76 12.60 -5.88 31.83
CA LYS A 76 12.23 -6.65 30.64
C LYS A 76 10.71 -6.58 30.42
N VAL A 77 10.31 -6.04 29.27
CA VAL A 77 8.90 -5.97 28.85
C VAL A 77 8.54 -7.06 27.84
N GLY A 78 9.51 -7.54 27.07
CA GLY A 78 9.29 -8.59 26.08
C GLY A 78 10.57 -9.11 25.47
N ALA A 79 10.47 -10.21 24.74
CA ALA A 79 11.57 -10.76 23.96
C ALA A 79 11.07 -11.49 22.72
N LYS A 80 11.85 -11.47 21.65
CA LYS A 80 11.53 -12.17 20.40
C LYS A 80 12.81 -12.69 19.76
N SER A 81 12.80 -13.96 19.39
CA SER A 81 13.92 -14.62 18.70
C SER A 81 13.89 -14.31 17.22
N PHE A 82 15.07 -14.27 16.60
CA PHE A 82 15.27 -14.02 15.17
C PHE A 82 16.36 -14.93 14.62
N GLU A 83 16.34 -15.13 13.32
CA GLU A 83 17.34 -15.88 12.55
C GLU A 83 17.47 -15.22 11.17
N LEU A 84 18.68 -14.79 10.84
CA LEU A 84 18.97 -13.98 9.66
C LEU A 84 20.08 -14.62 8.83
N SER A 85 19.79 -14.86 7.55
CA SER A 85 20.80 -15.22 6.55
C SER A 85 21.71 -14.03 6.19
N ASP A 86 22.76 -14.29 5.40
CA ASP A 86 23.69 -13.28 4.91
C ASP A 86 22.96 -12.08 4.28
N GLY A 87 23.33 -10.87 4.72
CA GLY A 87 22.78 -9.60 4.24
C GLY A 87 21.32 -9.32 4.61
N ALA A 88 20.67 -10.19 5.37
CA ALA A 88 19.25 -10.04 5.72
C ALA A 88 19.03 -9.05 6.87
N SER A 89 17.81 -8.51 6.94
CA SER A 89 17.33 -7.73 8.09
C SER A 89 15.89 -8.08 8.44
N GLU A 90 15.55 -7.98 9.72
CA GLU A 90 14.21 -8.22 10.24
C GLU A 90 13.78 -7.09 11.18
N LEU A 91 12.49 -6.77 11.13
CA LEU A 91 11.84 -5.89 12.10
C LEU A 91 11.21 -6.70 13.23
N VAL A 92 11.60 -6.40 14.45
CA VAL A 92 11.17 -7.07 15.68
C VAL A 92 10.36 -6.09 16.51
N SER A 93 9.24 -6.54 17.07
CA SER A 93 8.40 -5.70 17.93
C SER A 93 7.83 -6.46 19.12
N VAL A 94 7.48 -5.69 20.17
CA VAL A 94 6.75 -6.17 21.35
C VAL A 94 5.72 -5.14 21.81
N GLU A 95 4.62 -5.61 22.37
CA GLU A 95 3.61 -4.77 23.00
C GLU A 95 4.02 -4.42 24.44
N TRP A 96 3.83 -3.18 24.82
CA TRP A 96 4.05 -2.67 26.17
C TRP A 96 2.87 -1.80 26.61
N ARG A 97 2.32 -2.10 27.78
CA ARG A 97 1.29 -1.28 28.42
C ARG A 97 1.95 -0.09 29.11
N ALA A 98 1.71 1.10 28.58
CA ALA A 98 2.35 2.33 29.04
C ALA A 98 1.89 2.72 30.44
N THR A 99 2.84 3.13 31.27
CA THR A 99 2.58 3.73 32.58
C THR A 99 2.80 5.24 32.51
N ALA A 100 2.21 6.01 33.42
CA ALA A 100 2.44 7.45 33.45
C ALA A 100 3.89 7.77 33.85
N GLY A 101 4.50 8.76 33.19
CA GLY A 101 5.84 9.25 33.53
C GLY A 101 6.82 9.24 32.36
N GLU A 102 8.06 9.59 32.68
CA GLU A 102 9.18 9.48 31.74
C GLU A 102 9.71 8.05 31.75
N HIS A 103 9.85 7.45 30.57
CA HIS A 103 10.31 6.08 30.40
C HIS A 103 11.50 6.03 29.45
N SER A 104 12.52 5.24 29.82
CA SER A 104 13.71 4.97 29.02
C SER A 104 13.62 3.58 28.40
N ILE A 105 13.60 3.51 27.07
CA ILE A 105 13.43 2.26 26.31
C ILE A 105 14.73 1.88 25.64
N VAL A 106 15.12 0.61 25.79
CA VAL A 106 16.33 0.02 25.23
C VAL A 106 16.03 -1.39 24.71
N ALA A 107 16.65 -1.79 23.61
CA ALA A 107 16.67 -3.17 23.15
C ALA A 107 18.09 -3.76 23.22
N THR A 108 18.20 -5.02 23.62
CA THR A 108 19.47 -5.78 23.72
C THR A 108 19.38 -7.10 22.96
N ILE A 109 20.47 -7.56 22.37
CA ILE A 109 20.58 -8.90 21.77
C ILE A 109 21.22 -9.84 22.80
N GLU A 110 20.53 -10.92 23.11
CA GLU A 110 20.99 -12.00 23.99
C GLU A 110 21.10 -13.32 23.24
N GLY A 111 22.03 -14.18 23.67
CA GLY A 111 22.18 -15.53 23.13
C GLY A 111 22.52 -15.61 21.63
N SER A 112 23.37 -14.70 21.13
CA SER A 112 23.72 -14.66 19.71
C SER A 112 24.62 -15.81 19.27
N SER A 113 24.42 -16.30 18.04
CA SER A 113 25.25 -17.34 17.42
C SER A 113 26.63 -16.84 16.94
N GLY A 114 26.80 -15.51 16.79
CA GLY A 114 28.01 -14.88 16.27
C GLY A 114 28.43 -13.61 17.01
N ALA A 115 29.51 -12.99 16.52
CA ALA A 115 29.99 -11.70 17.01
C ALA A 115 29.01 -10.59 16.66
N VAL A 116 28.66 -9.75 17.65
CA VAL A 116 27.68 -8.68 17.50
C VAL A 116 28.38 -7.33 17.57
N ALA A 117 28.20 -6.53 16.53
CA ALA A 117 28.69 -5.16 16.41
C ALA A 117 28.16 -4.25 17.51
N GLN A 118 26.83 -4.27 17.61
CA GLN A 118 26.03 -3.39 18.43
C GLN A 118 25.01 -4.28 19.13
N LYS A 119 25.34 -4.64 20.36
CA LYS A 119 24.54 -5.55 21.18
C LYS A 119 23.37 -4.85 21.88
N GLU A 120 23.45 -3.52 22.03
CA GLU A 120 22.46 -2.71 22.73
C GLU A 120 22.14 -1.47 21.90
N THR A 121 20.88 -1.07 21.86
CA THR A 121 20.46 0.13 21.13
C THR A 121 20.70 1.40 21.94
N ALA A 122 20.73 2.55 21.28
CA ALA A 122 20.65 3.81 21.99
C ALA A 122 19.30 3.90 22.75
N ALA A 123 19.34 4.38 23.99
CA ALA A 123 18.13 4.58 24.78
C ALA A 123 17.30 5.73 24.21
N ILE A 124 16.00 5.50 24.04
CA ILE A 124 15.04 6.57 23.72
C ILE A 124 14.24 6.91 24.97
N LYS A 125 13.95 8.21 25.15
CA LYS A 125 13.13 8.71 26.24
C LYS A 125 11.78 9.13 25.69
N ILE A 126 10.71 8.64 26.31
CA ILE A 126 9.34 9.05 26.00
C ILE A 126 8.66 9.55 27.27
N ILE A 127 7.72 10.48 27.13
CA ILE A 127 6.94 11.03 28.23
C ILE A 127 5.50 10.61 28.01
N VAL A 128 4.97 9.77 28.90
CA VAL A 128 3.59 9.29 28.86
C VAL A 128 2.74 10.14 29.80
N ALA A 129 1.67 10.71 29.27
CA ALA A 129 0.76 11.55 30.03
C ALA A 129 -0.03 10.72 31.06
N GLU A 130 -0.34 11.33 32.21
CA GLU A 130 -1.26 10.74 33.17
C GLU A 130 -2.66 10.64 32.54
N SER A 131 -3.28 9.45 32.64
CA SER A 131 -4.65 9.29 32.15
C SER A 131 -5.57 10.24 32.93
N PRO A 132 -6.44 11.01 32.26
CA PRO A 132 -7.37 11.89 32.97
C PRO A 132 -8.17 11.08 34.00
N PRO A 133 -8.38 11.60 35.21
CA PRO A 133 -9.10 10.88 36.26
C PRO A 133 -10.52 10.61 35.76
N THR A 134 -10.86 9.33 35.59
CA THR A 134 -12.22 8.92 35.24
C THR A 134 -13.12 9.27 36.43
N PRO A 135 -14.10 10.19 36.30
CA PRO A 135 -15.13 10.31 37.32
C PRO A 135 -15.86 8.97 37.39
N ILE A 136 -16.05 8.43 38.60
CA ILE A 136 -16.86 7.22 38.81
C ILE A 136 -18.28 7.57 38.32
N ARG A 137 -18.60 7.17 37.11
CA ARG A 137 -19.92 7.31 36.49
C ARG A 137 -20.36 5.93 36.07
N ASP A 138 -21.60 5.60 36.42
CA ASP A 138 -22.23 4.31 36.18
C ASP A 138 -21.86 3.76 34.80
N ALA A 139 -21.45 2.49 34.75
CA ALA A 139 -20.94 1.83 33.55
C ALA A 139 -21.90 1.91 32.35
N THR A 140 -23.18 2.19 32.58
CA THR A 140 -24.18 2.44 31.54
C THR A 140 -24.03 3.79 30.85
N VAL A 141 -23.59 4.83 31.59
CA VAL A 141 -23.29 6.18 31.05
C VAL A 141 -21.92 6.19 30.37
N ALA A 142 -20.93 5.52 30.96
CA ALA A 142 -19.61 5.34 30.36
C ALA A 142 -19.65 4.49 29.08
N ALA A 143 -20.48 3.46 29.01
CA ALA A 143 -20.68 2.70 27.76
C ALA A 143 -21.37 3.54 26.67
N SER A 144 -22.33 4.40 27.02
CA SER A 144 -22.94 5.32 26.06
C SER A 144 -22.01 6.47 25.63
N GLU A 145 -21.11 6.93 26.50
CA GLU A 145 -20.09 7.94 26.18
C GLU A 145 -18.92 7.35 25.40
N ILE A 146 -18.42 6.14 25.72
CA ILE A 146 -17.41 5.43 24.92
C ILE A 146 -18.00 5.01 23.57
N LEU A 147 -19.27 4.61 23.51
CA LEU A 147 -19.95 4.41 22.25
C LEU A 147 -20.13 5.75 21.52
N ALA A 148 -20.45 6.86 22.18
CA ALA A 148 -20.54 8.18 21.54
C ALA A 148 -19.17 8.76 21.11
N GLU A 149 -18.07 8.44 21.81
CA GLU A 149 -16.69 8.85 21.54
C GLU A 149 -16.10 7.98 20.43
N ALA A 150 -16.29 6.66 20.48
CA ALA A 150 -15.92 5.75 19.40
C ALA A 150 -16.79 5.98 18.16
N THR A 151 -18.06 6.37 18.32
CA THR A 151 -18.90 6.82 17.18
C THR A 151 -18.44 8.20 16.71
N SER A 152 -18.06 9.14 17.57
CA SER A 152 -17.59 10.48 17.14
C SER A 152 -16.17 10.49 16.54
N ALA A 153 -15.31 9.56 16.92
CA ALA A 153 -13.97 9.38 16.36
C ALA A 153 -13.96 8.45 15.12
N ALA A 154 -14.89 7.48 15.05
CA ALA A 154 -15.08 6.66 13.86
C ALA A 154 -16.00 7.32 12.81
N VAL A 155 -16.85 8.29 13.17
CA VAL A 155 -17.69 9.01 12.21
C VAL A 155 -16.86 9.81 11.20
N PRO A 156 -15.80 10.58 11.50
CA PRO A 156 -15.06 11.29 10.46
C PRO A 156 -14.22 10.35 9.59
N VAL A 157 -13.79 9.18 10.07
CA VAL A 157 -12.99 8.24 9.26
C VAL A 157 -13.90 7.33 8.42
N ILE A 158 -15.01 6.83 8.97
CA ILE A 158 -16.00 6.07 8.19
C ILE A 158 -16.80 7.01 7.28
N SER A 159 -17.11 8.24 7.67
CA SER A 159 -17.71 9.24 6.76
C SER A 159 -16.71 9.75 5.74
N ASN A 160 -15.41 9.98 6.04
CA ASN A 160 -14.46 10.29 4.98
C ASN A 160 -14.28 9.11 4.03
N VAL A 161 -14.15 7.87 4.49
CA VAL A 161 -14.01 6.71 3.58
C VAL A 161 -15.31 6.42 2.83
N ALA A 162 -16.48 6.53 3.47
CA ALA A 162 -17.78 6.39 2.81
C ALA A 162 -18.06 7.53 1.83
N ASN A 163 -17.70 8.78 2.16
CA ASN A 163 -17.84 9.94 1.28
C ASN A 163 -16.83 9.87 0.13
N ILE A 164 -15.57 9.48 0.38
CA ILE A 164 -14.56 9.29 -0.68
C ILE A 164 -14.99 8.15 -1.61
N THR A 165 -15.40 6.99 -1.09
CA THR A 165 -15.89 5.88 -1.93
C THR A 165 -17.17 6.25 -2.67
N TYR A 166 -18.09 6.98 -2.02
CA TYR A 166 -19.31 7.46 -2.65
C TYR A 166 -19.04 8.48 -3.75
N GLU A 167 -18.19 9.49 -3.51
CA GLU A 167 -17.83 10.52 -4.51
C GLU A 167 -17.05 9.93 -5.69
N LEU A 168 -16.18 8.95 -5.45
CA LEU A 168 -15.47 8.23 -6.52
C LEU A 168 -16.44 7.37 -7.35
N ILE A 169 -17.35 6.64 -6.71
CA ILE A 169 -18.36 5.82 -7.41
C ILE A 169 -19.34 6.73 -8.18
N GLU A 170 -19.72 7.86 -7.59
CA GLU A 170 -20.66 8.80 -8.18
C GLU A 170 -20.05 9.56 -9.36
N SER A 171 -18.80 10.00 -9.25
CA SER A 171 -18.09 10.61 -10.39
C SER A 171 -17.91 9.63 -11.55
N LEU A 172 -17.63 8.36 -11.27
CA LEU A 172 -17.60 7.30 -12.28
C LEU A 172 -18.98 7.08 -12.93
N ARG A 173 -20.05 7.08 -12.14
CA ARG A 173 -21.44 6.95 -12.63
C ARG A 173 -21.80 8.09 -13.57
N LEU A 174 -21.47 9.32 -13.21
CA LEU A 174 -21.77 10.51 -14.00
C LEU A 174 -20.95 10.57 -15.30
N ASP A 175 -19.66 10.23 -15.25
CA ASP A 175 -18.83 10.13 -16.46
C ASP A 175 -19.39 9.08 -17.43
N ALA A 176 -19.75 7.91 -16.91
CA ALA A 176 -20.36 6.85 -17.71
C ALA A 176 -21.69 7.27 -18.34
N ILE A 177 -22.58 7.93 -17.59
CA ILE A 177 -23.83 8.51 -18.13
C ILE A 177 -23.52 9.47 -19.26
N SER A 178 -22.57 10.40 -19.08
CA SER A 178 -22.25 11.39 -20.11
C SER A 178 -21.72 10.76 -21.40
N ARG A 179 -20.94 9.67 -21.31
CA ARG A 179 -20.46 8.92 -22.47
C ARG A 179 -21.59 8.17 -23.16
N LEU A 180 -22.46 7.53 -22.39
CA LEU A 180 -23.63 6.81 -22.91
C LEU A 180 -24.65 7.75 -23.56
N GLU A 181 -24.85 8.93 -23.00
CA GLU A 181 -25.71 9.98 -23.60
C GLU A 181 -25.12 10.52 -24.89
N ARG A 182 -23.80 10.71 -24.99
CA ARG A 182 -23.14 11.08 -26.26
C ARG A 182 -23.28 9.98 -27.30
N MET A 183 -23.11 8.71 -26.93
CA MET A 183 -23.31 7.57 -27.83
C MET A 183 -24.78 7.44 -28.27
N ALA A 184 -25.73 7.70 -27.37
CA ALA A 184 -27.15 7.69 -27.68
C ALA A 184 -27.55 8.87 -28.58
N ALA A 185 -27.01 10.08 -28.34
CA ALA A 185 -27.25 11.26 -29.16
C ALA A 185 -26.69 11.11 -30.58
N ASP A 186 -25.48 10.54 -30.71
CA ASP A 186 -24.84 10.22 -31.99
C ASP A 186 -25.62 9.14 -32.77
N THR A 187 -26.33 8.27 -32.05
CA THR A 187 -27.25 7.27 -32.65
C THR A 187 -28.56 7.93 -33.10
N ILE A 188 -29.11 8.89 -32.35
CA ILE A 188 -30.35 9.60 -32.69
C ILE A 188 -30.15 10.48 -33.93
N SER A 189 -29.00 11.13 -34.09
CA SER A 189 -28.65 11.89 -35.29
C SER A 189 -28.54 11.03 -36.56
N MET A 190 -28.25 9.73 -36.43
CA MET A 190 -28.29 8.79 -37.56
C MET A 190 -29.70 8.25 -37.87
N GLN A 191 -30.62 8.29 -36.90
CA GLN A 191 -32.00 7.82 -37.07
C GLN A 191 -32.93 8.91 -37.66
N GLU A 192 -32.61 10.20 -37.45
CA GLU A 192 -33.42 11.34 -37.91
C GLU A 192 -33.29 11.59 -39.43
N ASP A 193 -32.16 11.21 -40.05
CA ASP A 193 -31.98 11.19 -41.51
C ASP A 193 -32.77 10.07 -42.23
N LEU A 194 -33.42 9.16 -41.47
CA LEU A 194 -34.20 8.03 -42.01
C LEU A 194 -35.72 8.19 -41.86
N VAL A 195 -36.21 9.32 -41.33
CA VAL A 195 -37.64 9.64 -41.24
C VAL A 195 -37.98 10.83 -42.15
N THR A 196 -37.90 10.60 -43.47
CA THR A 196 -38.75 11.33 -44.43
C THR A 196 -39.77 10.34 -45.03
N PRO A 197 -41.06 10.70 -45.09
CA PRO A 197 -42.09 9.79 -45.57
C PRO A 197 -41.91 9.53 -47.07
N SER A 198 -41.99 8.26 -47.43
CA SER A 198 -42.11 7.80 -48.83
C SER A 198 -43.18 8.61 -49.58
N ILE A 199 -42.75 9.43 -50.53
CA ILE A 199 -43.60 10.03 -51.56
C ILE A 199 -43.12 9.54 -52.93
N ALA A 200 -44.08 9.07 -53.71
CA ALA A 200 -43.89 8.38 -54.98
C ALA A 200 -43.49 9.32 -56.14
N GLY A 201 -42.61 8.81 -57.01
CA GLY A 201 -42.52 9.18 -58.42
C GLY A 201 -41.56 10.32 -58.78
N THR A 202 -40.46 9.99 -59.46
CA THR A 202 -40.16 10.51 -60.82
C THR A 202 -38.76 10.08 -61.24
N SER A 203 -38.70 9.54 -62.45
CA SER A 203 -37.53 8.98 -63.13
C SER A 203 -36.48 10.04 -63.44
N THR A 204 -35.20 9.70 -63.38
CA THR A 204 -34.25 9.89 -64.50
C THR A 204 -33.03 9.01 -64.26
N SER A 205 -32.83 8.10 -65.21
CA SER A 205 -31.68 7.24 -65.38
C SER A 205 -30.45 8.01 -65.89
N ALA A 206 -29.28 7.45 -65.54
CA ALA A 206 -27.92 7.71 -66.02
C ALA A 206 -27.13 8.83 -65.30
N VAL A 207 -26.08 8.45 -64.55
CA VAL A 207 -24.70 8.29 -65.06
C VAL A 207 -23.94 7.32 -64.14
N MET A 208 -23.13 6.47 -64.77
CA MET A 208 -22.29 5.42 -64.17
C MET A 208 -21.08 6.05 -63.45
N GLY A 209 -20.94 5.81 -62.14
CA GLY A 209 -19.77 6.25 -61.38
C GLY A 209 -19.99 6.19 -59.88
N PHE A 210 -19.88 4.99 -59.31
CA PHE A 210 -19.65 4.70 -57.88
C PHE A 210 -20.29 5.67 -56.86
N SER A 211 -21.58 5.46 -56.57
CA SER A 211 -22.12 5.77 -55.24
C SER A 211 -22.65 4.45 -54.68
N GLU A 212 -21.75 3.67 -54.08
CA GLU A 212 -22.19 2.65 -53.14
C GLU A 212 -22.69 3.38 -51.90
N SER A 213 -23.93 3.87 -51.98
CA SER A 213 -24.73 4.13 -50.80
C SER A 213 -24.95 2.78 -50.13
N ALA A 214 -23.95 2.35 -49.36
CA ALA A 214 -24.10 1.26 -48.42
C ALA A 214 -25.03 1.78 -47.31
N SER A 215 -26.34 1.65 -47.55
CA SER A 215 -27.33 1.60 -46.48
C SER A 215 -26.92 0.46 -45.55
N SER A 216 -26.20 0.78 -44.48
CA SER A 216 -25.75 -0.20 -43.51
C SER A 216 -26.96 -0.72 -42.75
N THR A 217 -27.51 -1.85 -43.18
CA THR A 217 -28.44 -2.62 -42.36
C THR A 217 -27.73 -2.91 -41.04
N PRO A 218 -28.25 -2.44 -39.89
CA PRO A 218 -27.55 -2.61 -38.62
C PRO A 218 -27.43 -4.12 -38.35
N SER A 219 -26.18 -4.58 -38.23
CA SER A 219 -25.89 -5.96 -37.82
C SER A 219 -26.67 -6.31 -36.54
N ALA A 220 -27.12 -7.56 -36.37
CA ALA A 220 -27.80 -7.97 -35.14
C ALA A 220 -26.99 -7.61 -33.87
N LEU A 221 -25.66 -7.60 -33.99
CA LEU A 221 -24.74 -7.17 -32.94
C LEU A 221 -24.85 -5.66 -32.63
N SER A 222 -24.96 -4.79 -33.64
CA SER A 222 -25.15 -3.36 -33.40
C SER A 222 -26.51 -3.07 -32.75
N GLN A 223 -27.58 -3.74 -33.20
CA GLN A 223 -28.89 -3.64 -32.54
C GLN A 223 -28.84 -4.08 -31.08
N MET A 224 -28.14 -5.19 -30.77
CA MET A 224 -27.94 -5.64 -29.39
C MET A 224 -27.12 -4.65 -28.55
N ILE A 225 -26.10 -4.01 -29.14
CA ILE A 225 -25.33 -2.96 -28.47
C ILE A 225 -26.22 -1.76 -28.15
N HIS A 226 -27.10 -1.32 -29.07
CA HIS A 226 -28.01 -0.20 -28.80
C HIS A 226 -29.04 -0.51 -27.71
N VAL A 227 -29.57 -1.74 -27.66
CA VAL A 227 -30.47 -2.15 -26.57
C VAL A 227 -29.70 -2.22 -25.24
N ALA A 228 -28.47 -2.75 -25.27
CA ALA A 228 -27.63 -2.82 -24.09
C ALA A 228 -27.22 -1.43 -23.57
N THR A 229 -26.93 -0.46 -24.45
CA THR A 229 -26.61 0.91 -24.04
C THR A 229 -27.83 1.64 -23.47
N ALA A 230 -29.01 1.47 -24.03
CA ALA A 230 -30.25 2.04 -23.48
C ALA A 230 -30.58 1.45 -22.10
N VAL A 231 -30.46 0.13 -21.94
CA VAL A 231 -30.66 -0.55 -20.65
C VAL A 231 -29.60 -0.11 -19.62
N ALA A 232 -28.34 0.01 -20.04
CA ALA A 232 -27.27 0.52 -19.18
C ALA A 232 -27.54 1.96 -18.75
N LEU A 233 -27.97 2.84 -19.66
CA LEU A 233 -28.31 4.23 -19.33
C LEU A 233 -29.42 4.29 -18.28
N VAL A 234 -30.48 3.49 -18.42
CA VAL A 234 -31.56 3.39 -17.43
C VAL A 234 -31.04 2.90 -16.07
N ALA A 235 -30.18 1.89 -16.07
CA ALA A 235 -29.60 1.34 -14.85
C ALA A 235 -28.66 2.33 -14.14
N LEU A 236 -27.85 3.09 -14.90
CA LEU A 236 -26.93 4.11 -14.36
C LEU A 236 -27.66 5.37 -13.90
N LYS A 237 -28.72 5.80 -14.59
CA LYS A 237 -29.51 6.99 -14.21
C LYS A 237 -30.34 6.76 -12.95
N SER A 238 -30.77 5.53 -12.70
CA SER A 238 -31.49 5.15 -11.48
C SER A 238 -30.55 4.87 -10.33
N ARG A 239 -30.52 5.77 -9.34
CA ARG A 239 -29.71 5.61 -8.12
C ARG A 239 -30.02 4.31 -7.36
N VAL A 240 -31.27 3.85 -7.40
CA VAL A 240 -31.72 2.65 -6.68
C VAL A 240 -31.28 1.35 -7.38
N LEU A 241 -31.13 1.37 -8.71
CA LEU A 241 -30.70 0.20 -9.48
C LEU A 241 -29.18 0.10 -9.61
N PHE A 242 -28.50 1.23 -9.65
CA PHE A 242 -27.05 1.28 -9.88
C PHE A 242 -26.24 0.58 -8.79
N TYR A 243 -26.43 0.91 -7.51
CA TYR A 243 -25.63 0.34 -6.41
C TYR A 243 -25.74 -1.19 -6.26
N PRO A 244 -26.94 -1.82 -6.24
CA PRO A 244 -27.02 -3.26 -6.13
C PRO A 244 -26.42 -3.99 -7.34
N LEU A 245 -26.59 -3.44 -8.56
CA LEU A 245 -25.99 -4.01 -9.77
C LEU A 245 -24.46 -3.86 -9.78
N PHE A 246 -23.94 -2.74 -9.29
CA PHE A 246 -22.51 -2.51 -9.17
C PHE A 246 -21.84 -3.47 -8.18
N ILE A 247 -22.48 -3.72 -7.02
CA ILE A 247 -21.98 -4.69 -6.05
C ILE A 247 -22.00 -6.10 -6.65
N LEU A 248 -23.10 -6.48 -7.32
CA LEU A 248 -23.21 -7.80 -7.96
C LEU A 248 -22.15 -7.98 -9.06
N SER A 249 -21.90 -6.96 -9.89
CA SER A 249 -20.88 -7.05 -10.93
C SER A 249 -19.48 -7.19 -10.35
N LEU A 250 -19.17 -6.50 -9.25
CA LEU A 250 -17.90 -6.63 -8.53
C LEU A 250 -17.68 -8.06 -8.01
N PHE A 251 -18.70 -8.68 -7.41
CA PHE A 251 -18.63 -10.08 -6.97
C PHE A 251 -18.42 -11.05 -8.14
N VAL A 252 -19.08 -10.82 -9.28
CA VAL A 252 -18.89 -11.65 -10.48
C VAL A 252 -17.47 -11.51 -11.02
N ILE A 253 -16.92 -10.30 -11.06
CA ILE A 253 -15.54 -10.05 -11.51
C ILE A 253 -14.55 -10.75 -10.57
N LEU A 254 -14.73 -10.62 -9.26
CA LEU A 254 -13.88 -11.27 -8.28
C LEU A 254 -13.94 -12.80 -8.40
N TYR A 255 -15.14 -13.36 -8.60
CA TYR A 255 -15.33 -14.78 -8.83
C TYR A 255 -14.63 -15.26 -10.11
N LEU A 256 -14.70 -14.49 -11.20
CA LEU A 256 -14.02 -14.81 -12.45
C LEU A 256 -12.50 -14.74 -12.30
N LEU A 257 -11.97 -13.72 -11.62
CA LEU A 257 -10.54 -13.60 -11.33
C LEU A 257 -10.04 -14.76 -10.46
N PHE A 258 -10.78 -15.13 -9.43
CA PHE A 258 -10.46 -16.29 -8.59
C PHE A 258 -10.47 -17.59 -9.38
N ARG A 259 -11.49 -17.78 -10.22
CA ARG A 259 -11.60 -18.95 -11.11
C ARG A 259 -10.51 -18.98 -12.18
N TRP A 260 -10.01 -17.83 -12.61
CA TRP A 260 -8.91 -17.73 -13.56
C TRP A 260 -7.56 -18.01 -12.90
N ALA A 261 -7.33 -17.46 -11.70
CA ALA A 261 -6.11 -17.66 -10.92
C ALA A 261 -5.87 -19.13 -10.51
N THR A 262 -6.96 -19.88 -10.28
CA THR A 262 -6.91 -21.31 -9.93
C THR A 262 -6.71 -22.24 -11.14
N LYS A 263 -6.88 -21.74 -12.37
CA LYS A 263 -6.64 -22.48 -13.62
C LYS A 263 -5.21 -22.30 -14.15
N ARG A 264 -4.18 -22.38 -13.29
CA ARG A 264 -2.79 -22.44 -13.80
C ARG A 264 -2.55 -23.82 -14.45
N PRO A 265 -2.00 -23.90 -15.69
CA PRO A 265 -1.64 -25.17 -16.28
C PRO A 265 -0.53 -25.81 -15.43
N ARG A 266 -0.76 -27.05 -14.98
CA ARG A 266 0.27 -27.83 -14.28
C ARG A 266 1.45 -27.97 -15.23
N VAL A 267 2.57 -27.31 -14.92
CA VAL A 267 3.83 -27.52 -15.60
C VAL A 267 4.24 -28.97 -15.33
N ARG A 268 4.20 -29.81 -16.37
CA ARG A 268 4.79 -31.14 -16.36
C ARG A 268 6.30 -30.96 -16.34
N TYR A 269 6.93 -31.30 -15.23
CA TYR A 269 8.35 -31.66 -15.20
C TYR A 269 8.54 -33.03 -15.84
#